data_AF-A0A1H7KYP4-F1
#
_entry.id   AF-A0A1H7KYP4-F1
#
_cell.length_a   1.000
_cell.length_b   1.000
_cell.length_c   1.000
_cell.angle_alpha   90.00
_cell.angle_beta   90.00
_cell.angle_gamma   90.00
#
_symmetry.space_group_name_H-M   'P 1'
#
loop_
_entity.id
_entity.type
_entity.pdbx_description
1 polymer ?
#
loop_
_entity_poly.entity_id
_entity_poly.type
_entity_poly.pdbx_seq_one_letter_code
_entity_poly.pdbx_strand_id
1 'polypeptide(L)' 'MDLTLLVPPLMFVAAGSYMYRRPMSVRNLVSPQEWKDSPEKAEQLQRGLGKALGAALALGGVLWIVVGLAF' A
#
# COMPACT_ATOMS: atom_id res chain seq x y z
N MET A 1 5.12 -10.58 23.92
CA MET A 1 4.05 -10.30 22.96
C MET A 1 3.37 -11.59 22.58
N ASP A 2 2.03 -11.64 22.65
CA ASP A 2 1.25 -12.75 22.10
C ASP A 2 1.43 -12.79 20.57
N LEU A 3 1.78 -13.97 20.02
CA LEU A 3 2.00 -14.16 18.58
C LEU A 3 0.79 -13.76 17.74
N THR A 4 -0.42 -13.82 18.30
CA THR A 4 -1.65 -13.41 17.62
C THR A 4 -1.67 -11.90 17.32
N LEU A 5 -0.97 -11.09 18.11
CA LEU A 5 -0.85 -9.63 17.91
C LEU A 5 0.06 -9.26 16.73
N LEU A 6 0.87 -10.20 16.22
CA LEU A 6 1.68 -10.01 15.01
C LEU A 6 0.88 -10.17 13.73
N VAL A 7 -0.30 -10.78 13.78
CA VAL A 7 -1.10 -11.04 12.58
C VAL A 7 -1.51 -9.73 11.88
N PRO A 8 -2.09 -8.72 12.55
CA PRO A 8 -2.42 -7.45 11.90
C PRO A 8 -1.22 -6.74 11.23
N PRO A 9 -0.08 -6.50 11.91
CA PRO A 9 1.00 -5.78 11.26
C PRO A 9 1.66 -6.58 10.12
N LEU A 10 1.75 -7.91 10.24
CA LEU A 10 2.24 -8.76 9.13
C LEU A 10 1.32 -8.67 7.91
N MET A 11 -0.01 -8.63 8.12
CA MET A 11 -0.97 -8.40 7.04
C MET A 11 -0.78 -7.05 6.37
N PHE A 12 -0.49 -5.99 7.13
CA PHE A 12 -0.19 -4.66 6.59
C PHE A 12 1.09 -4.65 5.76
N VAL A 13 2.16 -5.30 6.25
CA VAL A 13 3.42 -5.46 5.50
C VAL A 13 3.19 -6.22 4.19
N ALA A 14 2.45 -7.33 4.25
CA ALA A 14 2.16 -8.16 3.07
C ALA A 14 1.30 -7.40 2.05
N ALA A 15 0.21 -6.78 2.49
CA ALA A 15 -0.69 -6.01 1.63
C ALA A 15 0.03 -4.80 1.00
N GLY A 16 0.79 -4.04 1.80
CA GLY A 16 1.55 -2.89 1.32
C GLY A 16 2.61 -3.29 0.30
N SER A 17 3.35 -4.37 0.57
CA SER A 17 4.35 -4.91 -0.36
C SER A 17 3.73 -5.40 -1.67
N TYR A 18 2.57 -6.06 -1.60
CA TYR A 18 1.83 -6.50 -2.78
C TYR A 18 1.37 -5.31 -3.62
N MET A 19 0.77 -4.29 -3.01
CA MET A 19 0.33 -3.06 -3.68
C MET A 19 1.51 -2.31 -4.30
N TYR A 20 2.65 -2.23 -3.62
CA TYR A 20 3.87 -1.60 -4.14
C TYR A 20 4.37 -2.30 -5.41
N ARG A 21 4.39 -3.65 -5.40
CA ARG A 21 4.82 -4.45 -6.57
C ARG A 21 3.81 -4.44 -7.70
N ARG A 22 2.51 -4.32 -7.37
CA ARG A 22 1.40 -4.33 -8.34
C ARG A 22 0.51 -3.11 -8.16
N PRO A 23 1.00 -1.90 -8.46
CA PRO A 23 0.25 -0.67 -8.20
C PRO A 23 -1.03 -0.54 -9.04
N MET A 24 -1.10 -1.26 -10.17
CA MET A 24 -2.29 -1.34 -11.04
C MET A 24 -3.39 -2.28 -10.49
N SER A 25 -3.12 -3.06 -9.44
CA SER A 25 -4.13 -3.90 -8.79
C SER A 25 -5.10 -3.06 -7.96
N VAL A 26 -4.64 -1.92 -7.46
CA VAL A 26 -5.44 -0.90 -6.82
C VAL A 26 -6.04 -0.08 -7.95
N ARG A 27 -7.36 0.10 -8.00
CA ARG A 27 -8.05 0.79 -9.13
C ARG A 27 -8.83 2.03 -8.71
N ASN A 28 -8.75 2.41 -7.45
CA ASN A 28 -9.54 3.49 -6.85
C ASN A 28 -8.73 4.77 -6.56
N LEU A 29 -7.50 4.89 -7.06
CA LEU A 29 -6.62 6.04 -6.76
C LEU A 29 -6.73 7.17 -7.78
N VAL A 30 -7.13 6.86 -9.01
CA VAL A 30 -7.32 7.82 -10.10
C VAL A 30 -8.77 7.82 -10.54
N SER A 31 -9.32 9.01 -10.80
CA SER A 31 -10.72 9.17 -11.18
C SER A 31 -11.00 8.55 -12.55
N PRO A 32 -12.21 8.01 -12.79
CA PRO A 32 -12.59 7.50 -14.11
C PRO A 32 -12.54 8.56 -15.22
N GLN A 33 -12.68 9.84 -14.86
CA GLN A 33 -12.61 10.97 -15.80
C GLN A 33 -11.18 11.12 -16.34
N GLU A 34 -10.17 11.06 -15.47
CA GLU A 34 -8.76 11.17 -15.86
C GLU A 34 -8.34 10.04 -16.81
N TRP A 35 -8.90 8.83 -16.63
CA TRP A 35 -8.67 7.69 -17.52
C TRP A 35 -9.25 7.89 -18.93
N LYS A 36 -10.33 8.67 -19.06
CA LYS A 36 -10.93 9.01 -20.35
C LYS A 36 -10.20 10.14 -21.05
N ASP A 37 -9.85 11.18 -20.29
CA ASP A 37 -9.28 12.41 -20.84
C ASP A 37 -7.77 12.27 -21.13
N SER A 38 -7.04 11.50 -20.33
CA SER A 38 -5.58 11.35 -20.45
C SER A 38 -5.10 10.00 -19.89
N PRO A 39 -5.27 8.89 -20.64
CA PRO A 39 -4.99 7.55 -20.14
C PRO A 39 -3.52 7.34 -19.74
N GLU A 40 -2.56 7.92 -20.47
CA GLU A 40 -1.13 7.81 -20.16
C GLU A 40 -0.78 8.49 -18.83
N LYS A 41 -1.35 9.68 -18.59
CA LYS A 41 -1.19 10.42 -17.33
C LYS A 41 -1.87 9.68 -16.18
N ALA A 42 -3.08 9.15 -16.41
CA ALA A 42 -3.82 8.36 -15.43
C ALA A 42 -3.04 7.11 -15.01
N GLU A 43 -2.42 6.41 -15.96
CA GLU A 43 -1.56 5.26 -15.66
C GLU A 43 -0.33 5.65 -14.83
N GLN A 44 0.37 6.73 -15.19
CA GLN A 44 1.53 7.20 -14.42
C GLN A 44 1.13 7.59 -12.98
N LEU A 45 0.03 8.32 -12.83
CA LEU A 45 -0.52 8.69 -11.52
C LEU A 45 -0.93 7.46 -10.71
N GLN A 46 -1.63 6.50 -11.33
CA GLN A 46 -2.06 5.27 -10.67
C GLN A 46 -0.85 4.46 -10.19
N ARG A 47 0.19 4.35 -11.01
CA ARG A 47 1.44 3.67 -10.65
C ARG A 47 2.16 4.38 -9.51
N GLY A 48 2.26 5.71 -9.57
CA GLY A 48 2.92 6.53 -8.55
C GLY A 48 2.20 6.47 -7.20
N LEU A 49 0.91 6.77 -7.19
CA LEU A 49 0.05 6.73 -6.00
C LEU A 49 -0.04 5.31 -5.43
N GLY A 50 -0.18 4.29 -6.29
CA GLY A 50 -0.23 2.89 -5.87
C GLY A 50 1.05 2.44 -5.17
N LYS A 51 2.22 2.85 -5.70
CA LYS A 51 3.51 2.60 -5.03
C LYS A 51 3.63 3.38 -3.73
N ALA A 52 3.28 4.65 -3.70
CA ALA A 52 3.36 5.47 -2.49
C ALA A 52 2.47 4.90 -1.37
N LEU A 53 1.24 4.53 -1.69
CA LEU A 53 0.30 3.92 -0.76
C LEU A 53 0.79 2.56 -0.27
N GLY A 54 1.27 1.70 -1.19
CA GLY A 54 1.83 0.40 -0.83
C GLY A 54 3.05 0.52 0.10
N ALA A 55 3.95 1.46 -0.19
CA ALA A 55 5.11 1.74 0.66
C ALA A 55 4.69 2.27 2.05
N ALA A 56 3.75 3.22 2.11
CA ALA A 56 3.25 3.76 3.37
C ALA A 56 2.61 2.67 4.24
N LEU A 57 1.80 1.79 3.64
CA LEU A 57 1.16 0.69 4.35
C LEU A 57 2.18 -0.34 4.86
N ALA A 58 3.17 -0.68 4.04
CA ALA A 58 4.22 -1.61 4.43
C ALA A 58 5.07 -1.03 5.57
N LEU A 59 5.50 0.23 5.47
CA LEU A 59 6.26 0.92 6.52
C LEU A 59 5.44 1.05 7.81
N GLY A 60 4.14 1.33 7.71
CA GLY A 60 3.24 1.36 8.86
C GLY A 60 3.16 0.00 9.58
N GLY A 61 3.06 -1.10 8.82
CA GLY A 61 3.11 -2.45 9.37
C GLY A 61 4.44 -2.74 10.08
N VAL A 62 5.57 -2.39 9.46
CA VAL A 62 6.90 -2.55 10.08
C VAL A 62 7.02 -1.72 11.36
N LEU A 63 6.59 -0.47 11.33
CA LEU A 63 6.63 0.42 12.49
C LEU A 63 5.80 -0.16 13.65
N TRP A 64 4.62 -0.71 13.36
CA TRP A 64 3.79 -1.36 14.36
C TRP A 64 4.52 -2.55 14.99
N ILE A 65 5.19 -3.40 14.21
CA ILE A 65 6.00 -4.50 14.77
C ILE A 65 7.09 -3.95 15.70
N VAL A 66 7.81 -2.91 15.28
CA VAL A 66 8.88 -2.30 16.09
C VAL A 66 8.33 -1.76 17.40
N VAL A 67 7.21 -1.03 17.36
CA VAL A 67 6.55 -0.50 18.56
C VAL A 67 6.07 -1.63 19.47
N GLY A 68 5.41 -2.66 18.93
CA GLY A 68 4.93 -3.81 19.71
C GLY A 68 6.02 -4.72 20.28
N LEU A 69 7.26 -4.60 19.79
CA LEU A 69 8.43 -5.25 20.38
C LEU A 69 9.14 -4.38 21.43
N ALA A 70 8.99 -3.06 21.34
CA ALA A 70 9.63 -2.11 22.24
C ALA A 70 8.86 -1.90 23.56
N PHE A 71 7.57 -2.24 23.58
CA PHE A 71 6.65 -2.13 24.73
C PHE A 71 5.99 -3.48 25.01
#